data_AF-A0A3S0CPB9-F1
#
_entry.id   AF-A0A3S0CPB9-F1
#
_cell.length_a   1.000
_cell.length_b   1.000
_cell.length_c   1.000
_cell.angle_alpha   90.00
_cell.angle_beta   90.00
_cell.angle_gamma   90.00
#
_symmetry.space_group_name_H-M   'P 1'
#
loop_
_entity.id
_entity.type
_entity.pdbx_description
1 polymer ?
#
loop_
_entity_poly.entity_id
_entity_poly.type
_entity_poly.pdbx_seq_one_letter_code
_entity_poly.pdbx_strand_id
1 'polypeptide(L)'
;MNSEALLWGVAITAIVVANIVLVALAVIVHRRWQAAFTQAKDSASEGAALLAELRALAATQTALQAELQKSHTETLAATEALRLDVRALSAALGVFGQRLGRIEEDLERRAEAAQPVGVRTELERKSIEFATRLASRGASADELVELCGLSRGEAELLMRVHAKPGAKQEGAGR
;
A
#
# COMPACT_ATOMS: atom_id res chain seq x y z
N MET A 1 -10.74 -112.06 55.00
CA MET A 1 -10.31 -111.57 53.67
C MET A 1 -10.61 -110.06 53.57
N ASN A 2 -9.53 -109.26 53.51
CA ASN A 2 -9.40 -108.10 52.61
C ASN A 2 -9.81 -106.68 53.08
N SER A 3 -9.89 -106.37 54.38
CA SER A 3 -10.11 -104.98 54.84
C SER A 3 -8.94 -104.03 54.58
N GLU A 4 -7.70 -104.53 54.72
CA GLU A 4 -6.47 -103.73 54.53
C GLU A 4 -6.25 -103.34 53.05
N ALA A 5 -6.52 -104.26 52.12
CA ALA A 5 -6.39 -104.03 50.68
C ALA A 5 -7.37 -102.96 50.15
N LEU A 6 -8.59 -102.90 50.70
CA LEU A 6 -9.57 -101.86 50.36
C LEU A 6 -9.10 -100.48 50.83
N LEU A 7 -8.47 -100.41 52.00
CA LEU A 7 -7.98 -99.16 52.59
C LEU A 7 -6.82 -98.57 51.76
N TRP A 8 -5.87 -99.41 51.35
CA TRP A 8 -4.80 -99.02 50.43
C TRP A 8 -5.32 -98.59 49.05
N GLY A 9 -6.34 -99.28 48.53
CA GLY A 9 -6.99 -98.91 47.25
C GLY A 9 -7.64 -97.53 47.30
N VAL A 10 -8.36 -97.21 48.38
CA VAL A 10 -8.99 -95.89 48.57
C VAL A 10 -7.94 -94.79 48.74
N ALA A 11 -6.85 -95.05 49.46
CA ALA A 11 -5.77 -94.08 49.62
C ALA A 11 -5.11 -93.73 48.28
N ILE A 12 -4.83 -94.72 47.43
CA ILE A 12 -4.22 -94.51 46.11
C ILE A 12 -5.17 -93.72 45.19
N THR A 13 -6.46 -94.07 45.14
CA THR A 13 -7.42 -93.34 44.30
C THR A 13 -7.60 -91.90 44.77
N ALA A 14 -7.64 -91.65 46.09
CA ALA A 14 -7.69 -90.30 46.64
C ALA A 14 -6.46 -89.46 46.24
N ILE A 15 -5.25 -90.04 46.28
CA ILE A 15 -4.02 -89.36 45.87
C ILE A 15 -4.03 -89.06 44.37
N VAL A 16 -4.46 -90.02 43.54
CA VAL A 16 -4.55 -89.83 42.08
C VAL A 16 -5.56 -88.74 41.73
N VAL A 17 -6.75 -88.76 42.35
CA VAL A 17 -7.77 -87.73 42.17
C VAL A 17 -7.25 -86.36 42.63
N ALA A 18 -6.59 -86.28 43.78
CA ALA A 18 -6.01 -85.04 44.28
C ALA A 18 -4.96 -84.45 43.31
N ASN A 19 -4.07 -85.29 42.77
CA ASN A 19 -3.08 -84.86 41.78
C ASN A 19 -3.73 -84.39 40.48
N ILE A 20 -4.75 -85.09 39.98
CA ILE A 20 -5.48 -84.69 38.78
C ILE A 20 -6.15 -83.32 38.99
N VAL A 21 -6.79 -83.11 40.15
CA VAL A 21 -7.41 -81.82 40.50
C VAL A 21 -6.35 -80.72 40.58
N LEU A 22 -5.19 -80.99 41.18
CA LEU A 22 -4.10 -80.01 41.32
C LEU A 22 -3.53 -79.62 39.94
N VAL A 23 -3.31 -80.59 39.05
CA VAL A 23 -2.87 -80.34 37.68
C VAL A 23 -3.94 -79.56 36.89
N ALA A 24 -5.22 -79.93 37.03
CA ALA A 24 -6.30 -79.22 36.37
C ALA A 24 -6.39 -77.75 36.85
N LEU A 25 -6.27 -77.49 38.16
CA LEU A 25 -6.22 -76.14 38.71
C LEU A 25 -5.00 -75.37 38.22
N ALA A 26 -3.82 -75.99 38.19
CA ALA A 26 -2.60 -75.37 37.67
C ALA A 26 -2.76 -74.96 36.20
N VAL A 27 -3.34 -75.84 35.36
CA VAL A 27 -3.63 -75.53 33.95
C VAL A 27 -4.65 -74.40 33.82
N ILE A 28 -5.71 -74.40 34.64
CA ILE A 28 -6.73 -73.33 34.61
C ILE A 28 -6.12 -71.99 35.02
N VAL A 29 -5.32 -71.96 36.10
CA VAL A 29 -4.62 -70.75 36.55
C VAL A 29 -3.62 -70.28 35.50
N HIS A 30 -2.86 -71.20 34.90
CA HIS A 30 -1.89 -70.86 33.86
C HIS A 30 -2.57 -70.28 32.61
N ARG A 31 -3.66 -70.88 32.15
CA ARG A 31 -4.44 -70.37 31.01
C ARG A 31 -5.05 -69.00 31.31
N ARG A 32 -5.60 -68.80 32.52
CA ARG A 32 -6.13 -67.49 32.95
C ARG A 32 -5.03 -66.43 33.03
N TRP A 33 -3.86 -66.78 33.54
CA TRP A 33 -2.73 -65.87 33.65
C TRP A 33 -2.18 -65.49 32.27
N GLN A 34 -2.07 -66.46 31.35
CA GLN A 34 -1.68 -66.20 29.96
C GLN A 34 -2.65 -65.25 29.25
N ALA A 35 -3.96 -65.46 29.38
CA ALA A 35 -4.97 -64.59 28.77
C ALA A 35 -4.94 -63.16 29.34
N ALA A 36 -4.75 -63.01 30.65
CA ALA A 36 -4.61 -61.69 31.27
C ALA A 36 -3.33 -60.97 30.81
N PHE A 37 -2.23 -61.71 30.63
CA PHE A 37 -0.96 -61.15 30.17
C PHE A 37 -1.02 -60.71 28.70
N THR A 38 -1.66 -61.47 27.82
CA THR A 38 -1.84 -61.06 26.42
C THR A 38 -2.70 -59.80 26.32
N GLN A 39 -3.80 -59.73 27.07
CA GLN A 39 -4.66 -58.55 27.11
C GLN A 39 -3.91 -57.28 27.61
N ALA A 40 -3.05 -57.43 28.62
CA ALA A 40 -2.20 -56.33 29.11
C ALA A 40 -1.15 -55.89 28.08
N LYS A 41 -0.58 -56.83 27.31
CA LYS A 41 0.40 -56.53 26.26
C LYS A 41 -0.25 -55.82 25.06
N ASP A 42 -1.43 -56.28 24.65
CA ASP A 42 -2.17 -55.70 23.52
C ASP A 42 -2.55 -54.25 23.81
N SER A 43 -3.15 -53.99 24.98
CA SER A 43 -3.49 -52.63 25.45
C SER A 43 -2.27 -51.70 25.59
N ALA A 44 -1.11 -52.22 26.03
CA ALA A 44 0.13 -51.45 26.06
C ALA A 44 0.64 -51.09 24.65
N SER A 45 0.50 -52.00 23.68
CA SER A 45 0.90 -51.77 22.29
C SER A 45 -0.03 -50.78 21.56
N GLU A 46 -1.34 -50.84 21.83
CA GLU A 46 -2.32 -49.85 21.37
C GLU A 46 -2.01 -48.45 21.92
N GLY A 47 -1.69 -48.35 23.21
CA GLY A 47 -1.27 -47.09 23.83
C GLY A 47 0.02 -46.52 23.22
N ALA A 48 1.00 -47.38 22.91
CA ALA A 48 2.23 -46.97 22.24
C ALA A 48 1.98 -46.45 20.81
N ALA A 49 1.08 -47.08 20.05
CA ALA A 49 0.69 -46.65 18.72
C ALA A 49 0.02 -45.26 18.74
N LEU A 50 -0.93 -45.04 19.66
CA LEU A 50 -1.60 -43.74 19.82
C LEU A 50 -0.62 -42.62 20.19
N LEU A 51 0.34 -42.90 21.09
CA LEU A 51 1.38 -41.92 21.44
C LEU A 51 2.31 -41.61 20.25
N ALA A 52 2.53 -42.55 19.34
CA ALA A 52 3.30 -42.30 18.12
C ALA A 52 2.51 -41.41 17.14
N GLU A 53 1.22 -41.67 16.94
CA GLU A 53 0.35 -40.82 16.12
C GLU A 53 0.26 -39.39 16.68
N LEU A 54 0.08 -39.23 17.99
CA LEU A 54 0.05 -37.90 18.62
C LEU A 54 1.37 -37.13 18.45
N ARG A 55 2.52 -37.82 18.53
CA ARG A 55 3.82 -37.19 18.26
C ARG A 55 3.98 -36.79 16.80
N ALA A 56 3.51 -37.62 15.87
CA ALA A 56 3.53 -37.30 14.45
C ALA A 56 2.65 -36.06 14.17
N LEU A 57 1.45 -36.00 14.74
CA LEU A 57 0.56 -34.84 14.66
C LEU A 57 1.23 -33.59 15.24
N ALA A 58 1.82 -33.67 16.44
CA ALA A 58 2.54 -32.55 17.05
C ALA A 58 3.72 -32.07 16.19
N ALA A 59 4.48 -32.99 15.58
CA ALA A 59 5.57 -32.66 14.66
C ALA A 59 5.06 -31.93 13.40
N THR A 60 3.95 -32.38 12.82
CA THR A 60 3.34 -31.68 11.67
C THR A 60 2.82 -30.30 12.04
N GLN A 61 2.22 -30.16 13.22
CA GLN A 61 1.70 -28.89 13.70
C GLN A 61 2.83 -27.86 13.94
N THR A 62 3.93 -28.29 14.55
CA THR A 62 5.10 -27.43 14.77
C THR A 62 5.76 -27.00 13.46
N ALA A 63 5.87 -27.90 12.48
CA ALA A 63 6.37 -27.55 11.14
C ALA A 63 5.48 -26.52 10.44
N LEU A 64 4.16 -26.68 10.50
CA LEU A 64 3.21 -25.74 9.90
C LEU A 64 3.23 -24.38 10.61
N GLN A 65 3.39 -24.37 11.93
CA GLN A 65 3.56 -23.13 12.70
C GLN A 65 4.85 -22.40 12.33
N ALA A 66 5.94 -23.11 12.11
CA ALA A 66 7.20 -22.50 11.69
C ALA A 66 7.08 -21.82 10.31
N GLU A 67 6.41 -22.46 9.35
CA GLU A 67 6.19 -21.87 8.03
C GLU A 67 5.26 -20.65 8.09
N LEU A 68 4.20 -20.73 8.90
CA LEU A 68 3.29 -19.60 9.11
C LEU A 68 4.01 -18.42 9.77
N GLN A 69 4.85 -18.69 10.78
CA GLN A 69 5.66 -17.64 11.43
C GLN A 69 6.62 -17.00 10.44
N LYS A 70 7.29 -17.80 9.61
CA LYS A 70 8.19 -17.29 8.57
C LYS A 70 7.44 -16.35 7.63
N SER A 71 6.29 -16.77 7.09
CA SER A 71 5.44 -15.92 6.24
C SER A 71 4.99 -14.63 6.94
N HIS A 72 4.60 -14.71 8.21
CA HIS A 72 4.27 -13.53 9.02
C HIS A 72 5.46 -12.58 9.17
N THR A 73 6.67 -13.08 9.40
CA THR A 73 7.85 -12.21 9.50
C THR A 73 8.22 -11.56 8.17
N GLU A 74 8.09 -12.28 7.05
CA GLU A 74 8.36 -11.75 5.71
C GLU A 74 7.36 -10.65 5.34
N THR A 75 6.07 -10.87 5.60
CA THR A 75 5.03 -9.87 5.36
C THR A 75 5.24 -8.62 6.23
N LEU A 76 5.56 -8.78 7.52
CA LEU A 76 5.87 -7.64 8.39
C LEU A 76 7.08 -6.85 7.90
N ALA A 77 8.17 -7.53 7.52
CA ALA A 77 9.36 -6.89 6.97
C ALA A 77 9.05 -6.12 5.68
N ALA A 78 8.28 -6.72 4.76
CA ALA A 78 7.86 -6.07 3.52
C ALA A 78 6.97 -4.84 3.78
N THR A 79 6.03 -4.92 4.74
CA THR A 79 5.19 -3.77 5.09
C THR A 79 5.98 -2.62 5.70
N GLU A 80 7.01 -2.92 6.50
CA GLU A 80 7.84 -1.88 7.10
C GLU A 80 8.75 -1.23 6.06
N ALA A 81 9.33 -2.02 5.15
CA ALA A 81 10.08 -1.48 4.01
C ALA A 81 9.21 -0.54 3.15
N LEU A 82 7.99 -0.97 2.80
CA LEU A 82 7.06 -0.13 2.03
C LEU A 82 6.68 1.14 2.77
N ARG A 83 6.50 1.08 4.10
CA ARG A 83 6.23 2.28 4.92
C ARG A 83 7.40 3.25 4.91
N LEU A 84 8.64 2.75 4.94
CA LEU A 84 9.83 3.59 4.84
C LEU A 84 9.91 4.26 3.47
N ASP A 85 9.64 3.53 2.38
CA ASP A 85 9.61 4.07 1.03
C ASP A 85 8.55 5.17 0.87
N VAL A 86 7.33 4.93 1.37
CA VAL A 86 6.25 5.93 1.33
C VAL A 86 6.62 7.18 2.11
N ARG A 87 7.27 7.04 3.28
CA ARG A 87 7.76 8.20 4.05
C ARG A 87 8.85 8.96 3.30
N ALA A 88 9.79 8.26 2.68
CA ALA A 88 10.86 8.86 1.90
C ALA A 88 10.31 9.61 0.68
N LEU A 89 9.38 9.00 -0.06
CA LEU A 89 8.68 9.63 -1.19
C LEU A 89 7.87 10.84 -0.74
N SER A 90 7.17 10.75 0.39
CA SER A 90 6.41 11.88 0.95
C SER A 90 7.32 13.05 1.31
N ALA A 91 8.49 12.78 1.91
CA ALA A 91 9.50 13.80 2.19
C ALA A 91 10.06 14.43 0.90
N ALA A 92 10.38 13.60 -0.10
CA ALA A 92 10.86 14.07 -1.40
C ALA A 92 9.82 14.96 -2.10
N LEU A 93 8.55 14.56 -2.12
CA LEU A 93 7.44 15.35 -2.67
C LEU A 93 7.27 16.68 -1.93
N GLY A 94 7.44 16.71 -0.60
CA GLY A 94 7.42 17.96 0.17
C GLY A 94 8.54 18.92 -0.24
N VAL A 95 9.76 18.41 -0.45
CA VAL A 95 10.89 19.21 -0.94
C VAL A 95 10.64 19.70 -2.37
N PHE A 96 10.11 18.85 -3.25
CA PHE A 96 9.74 19.25 -4.61
C PHE A 96 8.66 20.33 -4.61
N GLY A 97 7.64 20.22 -3.76
CA GLY A 97 6.61 21.24 -3.60
C GLY A 97 7.19 22.60 -3.18
N GLN A 98 8.11 22.62 -2.22
CA GLN A 98 8.81 23.87 -1.85
C GLN A 98 9.65 24.45 -2.98
N ARG A 99 10.33 23.61 -3.76
CA ARG A 99 11.13 24.07 -4.91
C ARG A 99 10.24 24.60 -6.03
N LEU A 100 9.13 23.93 -6.32
CA LEU A 100 8.15 24.39 -7.31
C LEU A 100 7.58 25.75 -6.91
N GLY A 101 7.14 25.90 -5.66
CA GLY A 101 6.60 27.18 -5.17
C GLY A 101 7.60 28.33 -5.28
N ARG A 102 8.88 28.09 -5.02
CA ARG A 102 9.94 29.10 -5.24
C ARG A 102 10.13 29.46 -6.72
N ILE A 103 10.03 28.47 -7.61
CA ILE A 103 10.13 28.71 -9.06
C ILE A 103 8.91 29.49 -9.54
N GLU A 104 7.71 29.13 -9.10
CA GLU A 104 6.47 29.86 -9.40
C GLU A 104 6.56 31.32 -8.94
N GLU A 105 7.03 31.56 -7.70
CA GLU A 105 7.21 32.92 -7.17
C GLU A 105 8.26 33.73 -7.96
N ASP A 106 9.40 33.12 -8.34
CA ASP A 106 10.42 33.79 -9.17
C ASP A 106 9.89 34.10 -10.58
N LEU A 107 9.08 33.21 -11.17
CA LEU A 107 8.43 33.43 -12.45
C LEU A 107 7.39 34.55 -12.37
N GLU A 108 6.58 34.59 -11.32
CA GLU A 108 5.59 35.64 -11.11
C GLU A 108 6.26 37.01 -10.95
N ARG A 109 7.30 37.10 -10.11
CA ARG A 109 8.10 38.34 -9.97
C ARG A 109 8.72 38.80 -11.29
N ARG A 110 9.23 37.86 -12.10
CA ARG A 110 9.78 38.19 -13.43
C ARG A 110 8.69 38.62 -14.40
N ALA A 111 7.52 38.01 -14.34
CA ALA A 111 6.37 38.38 -15.16
C ALA A 111 5.86 39.78 -14.80
N GLU A 112 5.81 40.12 -13.51
CA GLU A 112 5.51 41.49 -13.03
C GLU A 112 6.56 42.50 -13.47
N ALA A 113 7.86 42.16 -13.35
CA ALA A 113 8.95 43.05 -13.78
C ALA A 113 9.03 43.21 -15.32
N ALA A 114 8.64 42.19 -16.07
CA ALA A 114 8.55 42.23 -17.54
C ALA A 114 7.24 42.85 -18.02
N GLN A 115 6.26 43.06 -17.13
CA GLN A 115 5.07 43.82 -17.43
C GLN A 115 5.52 45.26 -17.69
N PRO A 116 5.30 45.82 -18.91
CA PRO A 116 5.66 47.19 -19.18
C PRO A 116 4.71 48.07 -18.38
N VAL A 117 5.06 48.38 -17.13
CA VAL A 117 4.55 49.57 -16.43
C VAL A 117 4.79 50.70 -17.40
N GLY A 118 3.72 51.29 -17.90
CA GLY A 118 3.68 52.16 -19.08
C GLY A 118 4.61 53.36 -19.05
N VAL A 119 5.92 53.12 -19.12
CA VAL A 119 6.92 54.09 -19.50
C VAL A 119 6.88 54.09 -21.01
N ARG A 120 5.83 54.72 -21.55
CA ARG A 120 5.93 55.30 -22.89
C ARG A 120 7.24 56.07 -22.89
N THR A 121 8.15 55.69 -23.78
CA THR A 121 9.45 56.33 -23.88
C THR A 121 9.25 57.86 -23.95
N GLU A 122 10.17 58.68 -23.44
CA GLU A 122 10.01 60.14 -23.56
C GLU A 122 9.71 60.59 -25.00
N LEU A 123 10.23 59.82 -25.97
CA LEU A 123 9.98 59.99 -27.38
C LEU A 123 8.50 59.73 -27.76
N GLU A 124 7.90 58.63 -27.28
CA GLU A 124 6.47 58.36 -27.48
C GLU A 124 5.58 59.41 -26.83
N ARG A 125 5.93 59.88 -25.63
CA ARG A 125 5.18 60.94 -24.95
C ARG A 125 5.22 62.26 -25.76
N LYS A 126 6.40 62.65 -26.24
CA LYS A 126 6.58 63.84 -27.11
C LYS A 126 5.86 63.69 -28.46
N SER A 127 5.85 62.48 -29.03
CA SER A 127 5.14 62.18 -30.28
C SER A 127 3.61 62.33 -30.11
N ILE A 128 3.06 61.82 -29.02
CA ILE A 128 1.62 61.96 -28.72
C ILE A 128 1.25 63.41 -28.46
N GLU A 129 2.05 64.15 -27.69
CA GLU A 129 1.81 65.59 -27.48
C GLU A 129 1.84 66.38 -28.79
N PHE A 130 2.73 66.02 -29.72
CA PHE A 130 2.78 66.61 -31.05
C PHE A 130 1.53 66.29 -31.86
N ALA A 131 1.10 65.02 -31.89
CA ALA A 131 -0.14 64.60 -32.54
C ALA A 131 -1.38 65.30 -31.97
N THR A 132 -1.47 65.46 -30.65
CA THR A 132 -2.57 66.20 -29.98
C THR A 132 -2.59 67.67 -30.38
N ARG A 133 -1.42 68.31 -30.49
CA ARG A 133 -1.33 69.70 -30.98
C ARG A 133 -1.72 69.82 -32.46
N LEU A 134 -1.42 68.82 -33.27
CA LEU A 134 -1.76 68.81 -34.70
C LEU A 134 -3.27 68.57 -34.90
N ALA A 135 -3.84 67.62 -34.15
CA ALA A 135 -5.29 67.34 -34.14
C ALA A 135 -6.10 68.55 -33.64
N SER A 136 -5.66 69.23 -32.58
CA SER A 136 -6.33 70.44 -32.08
C SER A 136 -6.26 71.64 -33.05
N ARG A 137 -5.30 71.63 -33.99
CA ARG A 137 -5.20 72.59 -35.10
C ARG A 137 -6.03 72.20 -36.33
N GLY A 138 -6.71 71.06 -36.30
CA GLY A 138 -7.63 70.62 -37.34
C GLY A 138 -7.01 69.72 -38.41
N ALA A 139 -5.85 69.11 -38.16
CA ALA A 139 -5.27 68.14 -39.08
C ALA A 139 -6.16 66.91 -39.25
N SER A 140 -6.12 66.35 -40.46
CA SER A 140 -6.90 65.19 -40.86
C SER A 140 -6.31 63.87 -40.32
N ALA A 141 -7.12 62.81 -40.33
CA ALA A 141 -6.69 61.50 -39.87
C ALA A 141 -5.53 60.95 -40.72
N ASP A 142 -5.55 61.22 -42.03
CA ASP A 142 -4.49 60.78 -42.95
C ASP A 142 -3.16 61.52 -42.67
N GLU A 143 -3.21 62.84 -42.39
CA GLU A 143 -2.03 63.61 -41.99
C GLU A 143 -1.44 63.16 -40.64
N LEU A 144 -2.30 62.79 -39.67
CA LEU A 144 -1.84 62.28 -38.37
C LEU A 144 -1.20 60.89 -38.48
N VAL A 145 -1.71 60.04 -39.37
CA VAL A 145 -1.10 58.74 -39.68
C VAL A 145 0.26 58.94 -40.34
N GLU A 146 0.34 59.85 -41.33
CA GLU A 146 1.56 60.08 -42.10
C GLU A 146 2.66 60.79 -41.29
N LEU A 147 2.34 61.86 -40.56
CA LEU A 147 3.34 62.67 -39.85
C LEU A 147 3.68 62.15 -38.44
N CYS A 148 2.77 61.44 -37.77
CA CYS A 148 2.96 60.99 -36.39
C CYS A 148 3.09 59.45 -36.27
N GLY A 149 2.94 58.71 -37.37
CA GLY A 149 3.07 57.24 -37.38
C GLY A 149 1.99 56.53 -36.57
N LEU A 150 0.83 57.19 -36.38
CA LEU A 150 -0.30 56.63 -35.63
C LEU A 150 -1.02 55.57 -36.45
N SER A 151 -1.63 54.59 -35.79
CA SER A 151 -2.61 53.75 -36.47
C SER A 151 -3.86 54.56 -36.82
N ARG A 152 -4.58 54.16 -37.89
CA ARG A 152 -5.77 54.88 -38.35
C ARG A 152 -6.83 55.04 -37.25
N GLY A 153 -7.01 54.00 -36.43
CA GLY A 153 -7.94 54.06 -35.28
C GLY A 153 -7.50 55.04 -34.20
N GLU A 154 -6.20 55.16 -33.92
CA GLU A 154 -5.66 56.12 -32.95
C GLU A 154 -5.76 57.57 -33.46
N ALA A 155 -5.51 57.81 -34.74
CA ALA A 155 -5.67 59.13 -35.36
C ALA A 155 -7.12 59.63 -35.30
N GLU A 156 -8.08 58.77 -35.67
CA GLU A 156 -9.51 59.08 -35.60
C GLU A 156 -9.99 59.33 -34.15
N LEU A 157 -9.40 58.63 -33.17
CA LEU A 157 -9.70 58.83 -31.76
C LEU A 157 -9.15 60.18 -31.27
N LEU A 158 -7.90 60.52 -31.60
CA LEU A 158 -7.28 61.79 -31.22
C LEU A 158 -8.05 62.98 -31.80
N MET A 159 -8.51 62.88 -33.05
CA MET A 159 -9.41 63.90 -33.63
C MET A 159 -10.72 64.01 -32.85
N ARG A 160 -11.37 62.90 -32.51
CA ARG A 160 -12.63 62.93 -31.75
C ARG A 160 -12.48 63.54 -30.36
N VAL A 161 -11.34 63.34 -29.70
CA VAL A 161 -11.10 63.79 -28.33
C VAL A 161 -10.54 65.23 -28.28
N HIS A 162 -9.72 65.63 -29.26
CA HIS A 162 -8.96 66.89 -29.19
C HIS A 162 -9.20 67.86 -30.35
N ALA A 163 -10.00 67.52 -31.38
CA ALA A 163 -10.33 68.48 -32.41
C ALA A 163 -11.15 69.63 -31.83
N LYS A 164 -10.69 70.86 -32.11
CA LYS A 164 -11.47 72.07 -31.78
C LYS A 164 -12.70 72.09 -32.69
N PRO A 165 -13.93 72.32 -32.16
CA PRO A 165 -15.12 72.41 -33.01
C PRO A 165 -15.01 73.68 -33.86
N GLY A 166 -14.54 73.53 -35.10
CA GLY A 166 -14.36 74.67 -36.00
C GLY A 166 -13.44 74.50 -37.22
N ALA A 167 -12.76 73.37 -37.42
CA ALA A 167 -12.03 73.12 -38.68
C ALA A 167 -12.87 72.20 -39.59
N LYS A 168 -13.79 72.81 -40.35
CA LYS A 168 -14.47 72.13 -41.44
C LYS A 168 -13.46 71.83 -42.56
N GLN A 169 -13.64 70.66 -43.15
CA GLN A 169 -13.12 70.26 -44.46
C GLN A 169 -13.36 71.38 -45.49
N GLU A 170 -12.28 72.03 -45.92
CA GLU A 170 -12.22 72.71 -47.22
C GLU A 170 -11.19 71.98 -48.07
N GLY A 171 -11.70 71.22 -49.05
CA GLY A 171 -10.88 70.38 -49.91
C GLY A 171 -11.70 69.42 -50.77
N ALA A 172 -12.83 69.89 -51.31
CA ALA A 172 -13.41 69.27 -52.49
C ALA A 172 -12.56 69.67 -53.71
N GLY A 173 -12.11 68.70 -54.51
CA GLY A 173 -11.66 68.99 -55.88
C GLY A 173 -10.55 68.11 -56.45
N ARG A 174 -10.82 66.82 -56.68
CA ARG A 174 -10.85 66.18 -58.01
C ARG A 174 -11.32 64.73 -57.91
#